data_AF-A0A2D6TVW6-F1
#
_entry.id   AF-A0A2D6TVW6-F1
#
_cell.length_a   1.000
_cell.length_b   1.000
_cell.length_c   1.000
_cell.angle_alpha   90.00
_cell.angle_beta   90.00
_cell.angle_gamma   90.00
#
_symmetry.space_group_name_H-M   'P 1'
#
loop_
_entity.id
_entity.type
_entity.pdbx_description
1 polymer ?
#
loop_
_entity_poly.entity_id
_entity_poly.type
_entity_poly.pdbx_seq_one_letter_code
_entity_poly.pdbx_strand_id
1 'polypeptide(L)' 'MKYIAMRRYEYIKAAIFSLTLLTCTFIIICYAFSQNRYNIVLGSELNANGTVEYMCLGSGCDVMNRMTWHDK' A
#
# COMPACT_ATOMS: atom_id res chain seq x y z
N MET A 1 -24.89 -35.55 -20.71
CA MET A 1 -24.14 -34.39 -21.25
C MET A 1 -24.54 -33.04 -20.63
N LYS A 2 -25.84 -32.72 -20.42
CA LYS A 2 -26.29 -31.43 -19.84
C LYS A 2 -25.68 -31.09 -18.46
N TYR A 3 -25.48 -32.08 -17.59
CA TYR A 3 -24.93 -31.88 -16.24
C TYR A 3 -23.47 -31.40 -16.23
N ILE A 4 -22.65 -31.85 -17.18
CA ILE A 4 -21.24 -31.46 -17.30
C ILE A 4 -21.15 -30.00 -17.79
N ALA A 5 -22.03 -29.61 -18.71
CA ALA A 5 -22.12 -28.24 -19.20
C ALA A 5 -22.53 -27.24 -18.10
N MET A 6 -23.51 -27.60 -17.26
CA MET A 6 -23.92 -26.76 -16.11
C MET A 6 -22.79 -26.58 -15.10
N ARG A 7 -22.04 -27.65 -14.78
CA ARG A 7 -20.91 -27.55 -13.86
C ARG A 7 -19.80 -26.63 -14.37
N ARG A 8 -19.47 -26.72 -15.66
CA ARG A 8 -18.49 -25.82 -16.32
C ARG A 8 -18.93 -24.35 -16.26
N TYR A 9 -20.21 -24.08 -16.42
CA TYR A 9 -20.76 -22.73 -16.35
C TYR A 9 -20.61 -22.11 -14.96
N GLU A 10 -20.88 -22.86 -13.90
CA GLU A 10 -20.68 -22.40 -12.52
C GLU A 10 -19.20 -22.18 -12.19
N TYR A 11 -18.29 -23.01 -12.71
CA TYR A 11 -16.85 -22.76 -12.58
C TYR A 11 -16.40 -21.48 -13.28
N ILE A 12 -16.92 -21.20 -14.48
CA ILE A 12 -16.58 -19.97 -15.22
C ILE A 12 -17.09 -18.75 -14.47
N LYS A 13 -18.32 -18.78 -13.93
CA LYS A 13 -18.85 -17.71 -13.07
C LYS A 13 -17.97 -17.47 -11.86
N ALA A 14 -17.60 -18.53 -11.13
CA ALA A 14 -16.75 -18.43 -9.95
C ALA A 14 -15.36 -17.87 -10.30
N ALA A 15 -14.79 -18.26 -11.44
CA ALA A 15 -13.52 -17.74 -11.93
C ALA A 15 -13.60 -16.24 -12.27
N ILE A 16 -14.66 -15.80 -12.96
CA ILE A 16 -14.88 -14.38 -13.27
C ILE A 16 -15.04 -13.56 -12.00
N PHE A 17 -15.84 -14.05 -11.04
CA PHE A 17 -16.02 -13.38 -9.75
C PHE A 17 -14.70 -13.26 -8.97
N SER A 18 -13.93 -14.35 -8.90
CA SER A 18 -12.64 -14.37 -8.22
C SER A 18 -11.63 -13.43 -8.88
N LEU A 19 -11.60 -13.38 -10.22
CA LEU A 19 -10.75 -12.47 -10.97
C LEU A 19 -11.14 -11.01 -10.70
N THR A 20 -12.44 -10.72 -10.66
CA THR A 20 -12.95 -9.37 -10.36
C THR A 20 -12.56 -8.93 -8.95
N LEU A 21 -12.66 -9.82 -7.96
CA LEU A 21 -12.19 -9.54 -6.60
C LEU A 21 -10.68 -9.24 -6.58
N LEU A 22 -9.88 -10.07 -7.24
CA LEU A 22 -8.43 -9.89 -7.34
C LEU A 22 -8.08 -8.55 -7.99
N THR A 23 -8.71 -8.18 -9.09
CA THR A 23 -8.44 -6.90 -9.76
C THR A 23 -8.87 -5.71 -8.90
N CYS A 24 -10.02 -5.77 -8.23
CA CYS A 24 -10.44 -4.72 -7.30
C CYS A 24 -9.44 -4.54 -6.16
N THR A 25 -9.01 -5.62 -5.51
CA THR A 25 -8.02 -5.53 -4.42
C THR A 25 -6.68 -4.96 -4.90
N PHE A 26 -6.21 -5.38 -6.08
CA PHE A 26 -4.98 -4.85 -6.67
C PHE A 26 -5.07 -3.35 -6.95
N ILE A 27 -6.18 -2.88 -7.52
CA ILE A 27 -6.40 -1.45 -7.79
C ILE A 27 -6.40 -0.64 -6.49
N ILE A 28 -7.07 -1.13 -5.44
CA ILE A 28 -7.09 -0.47 -4.13
C ILE A 28 -5.68 -0.34 -3.57
N ILE A 29 -4.88 -1.40 -3.64
CA ILE A 29 -3.49 -1.40 -3.17
C ILE A 29 -2.67 -0.38 -3.97
N CYS A 30 -2.72 -0.42 -5.30
CA CYS A 30 -1.99 0.53 -6.14
C CYS A 30 -2.41 1.98 -5.88
N TYR A 31 -3.71 2.23 -5.69
CA TYR A 31 -4.21 3.55 -5.34
C TYR A 31 -3.69 4.01 -3.98
N ALA A 32 -3.69 3.15 -2.96
CA ALA A 32 -3.12 3.45 -1.66
C ALA A 32 -1.63 3.84 -1.80
N PHE A 33 -0.81 3.03 -2.46
CA PHE A 33 0.59 3.35 -2.68
C PHE A 33 0.80 4.64 -3.50
N SER A 34 -0.04 4.89 -4.51
CA SER A 34 0.03 6.11 -5.32
C SER A 34 -0.27 7.38 -4.53
N GLN A 35 -1.01 7.31 -3.41
CA GLN A 35 -1.36 8.50 -2.65
C GLN A 35 -0.19 9.12 -1.89
N ASN A 36 1.04 8.55 -1.94
CA ASN A 36 2.26 9.16 -1.40
C ASN A 36 2.16 9.59 0.08
N ARG A 37 1.13 9.15 0.81
CA ARG A 37 0.92 9.49 2.24
C ARG A 37 1.51 8.45 3.19
N TYR A 38 2.05 7.37 2.65
CA TYR A 38 2.66 6.31 3.42
C TYR A 38 4.16 6.60 3.52
N ASN A 39 4.51 7.42 4.51
CA ASN A 39 5.89 7.60 4.92
C ASN A 39 6.36 6.29 5.56
N ILE A 40 6.96 5.40 4.78
CA ILE A 40 7.59 4.20 5.34
C ILE A 40 8.97 4.63 5.83
N VAL A 41 9.08 4.87 7.14
CA VAL A 41 10.36 5.18 7.79
C VAL A 41 11.20 3.90 7.83
N LEU A 42 12.32 3.91 7.12
CA LEU A 42 13.30 2.83 7.10
C LEU A 42 14.29 2.94 8.26
N GLY A 43 14.56 4.16 8.71
CA GLY A 43 15.48 4.44 9.80
C GLY A 43 15.54 5.93 10.12
N SER A 44 16.22 6.26 11.21
CA SER A 44 16.48 7.63 11.62
C SER A 44 17.94 7.76 12.02
N GLU A 45 18.60 8.85 11.59
CA GLU A 45 19.96 9.18 11.98
C GLU A 45 20.02 10.56 12.64
N LEU A 46 20.89 10.71 13.64
CA LEU A 46 21.12 11.99 14.29
C LEU A 46 22.23 12.74 13.53
N ASN A 47 21.89 13.87 12.92
CA ASN A 47 22.85 14.70 12.20
C ASN A 47 23.73 15.50 13.21
N ALA A 48 24.91 15.92 12.77
CA ALA A 48 25.89 16.69 13.54
C ALA A 48 25.39 18.08 13.97
N ASN A 49 24.33 18.60 13.35
CA ASN A 49 23.63 19.81 13.78
C ASN A 49 22.61 19.58 14.92
N GLY A 50 22.47 18.34 15.40
CA GLY A 50 21.53 17.94 16.44
C GLY A 50 20.11 17.62 15.96
N THR A 51 19.82 17.67 14.65
CA THR A 51 18.50 17.31 14.10
C THR A 51 18.45 15.83 13.72
N VAL A 52 17.29 15.20 13.97
CA VAL A 52 17.02 13.82 13.52
C VAL A 52 16.58 13.87 12.06
N GLU A 53 17.26 13.13 11.20
CA GLU A 53 16.87 12.92 9.80
C GLU A 53 16.25 11.53 9.64
N TYR A 54 15.08 11.47 9.01
CA TYR A 54 14.38 10.21 8.74
C TYR A 54 14.63 9.74 7.31
N MET A 55 15.16 8.53 7.16
CA MET A 55 15.29 7.86 5.88
C MET A 55 13.96 7.16 5.56
N CYS A 56 13.30 7.55 4.46
CA CYS A 56 11.99 7.02 4.11
C CYS A 56 11.86 6.61 2.64
N LEU A 57 10.97 5.65 2.39
CA LEU A 57 10.47 5.36 1.04
C LEU A 57 9.19 6.17 0.79
N GLY A 58 9.14 6.87 -0.35
CA GLY A 58 8.03 7.75 -0.71
C GLY A 58 8.35 9.23 -0.49
N SER A 59 7.33 10.09 -0.61
CA SER A 59 7.45 11.53 -0.40
C SER A 59 6.79 11.96 0.92
N GLY A 60 7.38 12.91 1.66
CA GLY A 60 6.71 13.52 2.83
C GLY A 60 7.40 13.32 4.17
N CYS A 61 8.57 12.68 4.23
CA CYS A 61 9.38 12.63 5.45
C CYS A 61 10.11 13.94 5.78
N ASP A 62 10.21 14.86 4.82
CA ASP A 62 10.69 16.22 5.04
C ASP A 62 9.84 16.98 6.09
N VAL A 63 8.56 16.60 6.21
CA VAL A 63 7.65 17.15 7.22
C VAL A 63 7.93 16.56 8.61
N MET A 64 8.45 15.33 8.70
CA MET A 64 8.84 14.72 9.97
C MET A 64 10.09 15.36 10.57
N ASN A 65 11.06 15.77 9.74
CA ASN A 65 12.21 16.57 10.21
C ASN A 65 11.80 17.93 10.80
N ARG A 66 10.61 18.44 10.46
CA ARG A 66 10.05 19.69 11.00
C ARG A 66 9.26 19.52 12.30
N MET A 67 8.97 18.27 12.69
CA MET A 67 8.45 18.01 14.03
C MET A 67 9.64 18.10 15.00
N THR A 68 9.96 19.33 15.40
CA THR A 68 10.86 19.57 16.53
C THR A 68 10.37 18.71 17.69
N TRP A 69 11.25 17.90 18.26
CA TRP A 69 11.00 17.22 19.53
C TRP A 69 10.65 18.30 20.55
N HIS A 70 9.37 18.60 20.70
CA HIS A 70 8.85 19.35 21.82
C HIS A 70 8.87 18.39 23.00
N ASP A 71 10.08 18.20 23.54
CA ASP A 71 10.22 17.77 24.90
C ASP A 71 9.53 18.82 25.78
N LYS A 72 8.65 18.34 26.64
CA LYS A 72 7.94 19.13 27.66
C LYS A 72 8.89 19.96 28.50
#